data_AF-A0A806KLH5-F1
#
_entry.id   AF-A0A806KLH5-F1
#
_cell.length_a   1.000
_cell.length_b   1.000
_cell.length_c   1.000
_cell.angle_alpha   90.00
_cell.angle_beta   90.00
_cell.angle_gamma   90.00
#
_symmetry.space_group_name_H-M   'P 1'
#
loop_
_entity.id
_entity.type
_entity.pdbx_description
1 polymer ?
#
loop_
_entity_poly.entity_id
_entity_poly.type
_entity_poly.pdbx_seq_one_letter_code
_entity_poly.pdbx_strand_id
1 'polypeptide(L)'
;MAKSKAKAAAAEPKSKAEKGAESSAKGRAQAAAPKKGKEAWDTGEIGGIVSAVEQMLNEFMSAHVDDDSAMTGRERLRLFGAGVRNYGFIEKAWDIVRENPQFAPSQFDVAQFGADIESFDMFRQLYFLLEKFLQVVNEAMLTRSDALFREALRVYNNLREMSRGRVPGAEPLYRALLQFFRRRRTAEMVEGEEPTIKQLERDFNKLIHGHADGEIEVVSEKPRVSGGVRKVVDKVQTGRAVVKETAQAEIDK
;
A
#
# COMPACT_ATOMS: atom_id res chain seq x y z
N MET A 1 -13.68 42.23 -59.50
CA MET A 1 -14.49 42.42 -60.72
C MET A 1 -14.72 41.04 -61.31
N ALA A 2 -15.90 40.49 -61.61
CA ALA A 2 -17.30 40.91 -61.65
C ALA A 2 -18.17 39.64 -61.38
N LYS A 3 -19.13 39.66 -60.44
CA LYS A 3 -20.59 39.60 -60.67
C LYS A 3 -21.08 38.67 -61.81
N SER A 4 -21.89 37.65 -61.48
CA SER A 4 -23.37 37.62 -61.69
C SER A 4 -23.94 36.20 -61.50
N LYS A 5 -24.89 36.04 -60.55
CA LYS A 5 -26.36 35.79 -60.72
C LYS A 5 -26.72 34.30 -60.95
N ALA A 6 -27.35 33.57 -60.02
CA ALA A 6 -28.66 33.69 -59.35
C ALA A 6 -29.84 33.07 -60.13
N LYS A 7 -30.48 32.01 -59.55
CA LYS A 7 -31.92 31.66 -59.57
C LYS A 7 -32.11 30.37 -58.72
N ALA A 8 -32.77 30.27 -57.57
CA ALA A 8 -34.05 30.74 -57.00
C ALA A 8 -35.31 29.99 -57.49
N ALA A 9 -35.88 29.12 -56.64
CA ALA A 9 -37.32 28.82 -56.40
C ALA A 9 -37.44 27.62 -55.42
N ALA A 10 -37.83 27.79 -54.14
CA ALA A 10 -39.20 27.80 -53.58
C ALA A 10 -39.73 26.37 -53.27
N ALA A 11 -39.83 25.92 -52.00
CA ALA A 11 -40.97 26.08 -51.06
C ALA A 11 -42.19 25.21 -51.49
N GLU A 12 -42.84 24.32 -50.71
CA GLU A 12 -43.17 24.26 -49.27
C GLU A 12 -43.70 22.84 -48.86
N PRO A 13 -43.96 22.58 -47.56
CA PRO A 13 -44.20 21.26 -46.93
C PRO A 13 -45.68 20.99 -46.55
N LYS A 14 -46.00 19.74 -46.17
CA LYS A 14 -47.08 19.21 -45.29
C LYS A 14 -47.06 17.67 -45.42
N SER A 15 -47.35 16.80 -44.45
CA SER A 15 -48.11 16.92 -43.21
C SER A 15 -47.71 15.86 -42.18
N LYS A 16 -47.94 16.24 -40.92
CA LYS A 16 -47.93 15.46 -39.69
C LYS A 16 -48.71 14.13 -39.72
N ALA A 17 -48.16 13.20 -38.92
CA ALA A 17 -48.80 12.37 -37.91
C ALA A 17 -49.85 11.34 -38.34
N GLU A 18 -49.58 10.07 -38.01
CA GLU A 18 -50.39 9.33 -37.03
C GLU A 18 -49.73 8.01 -36.61
N LYS A 19 -49.76 7.75 -35.29
CA LYS A 19 -49.82 6.44 -34.60
C LYS A 19 -48.57 5.55 -34.71
N GLY A 20 -47.85 5.20 -33.64
CA GLY A 20 -48.28 4.97 -32.26
C GLY A 20 -48.29 3.46 -31.98
N ALA A 21 -47.43 3.04 -31.05
CA ALA A 21 -47.46 1.76 -30.35
C ALA A 21 -47.11 0.48 -31.14
N GLU A 22 -45.82 0.12 -31.16
CA GLU A 22 -45.46 -1.24 -30.78
C GLU A 22 -44.12 -1.25 -30.06
N SER A 23 -44.21 -1.63 -28.80
CA SER A 23 -43.15 -1.67 -27.82
C SER A 23 -42.34 -2.96 -27.98
N SER A 24 -41.05 -2.84 -27.65
CA SER A 24 -40.40 -3.78 -26.73
C SER A 24 -40.46 -5.27 -27.09
N ALA A 25 -39.48 -5.75 -27.86
CA ALA A 25 -38.72 -6.98 -27.55
C ALA A 25 -37.88 -7.45 -28.76
N LYS A 26 -36.66 -6.94 -28.91
CA LYS A 26 -35.52 -7.72 -29.45
C LYS A 26 -34.17 -7.01 -29.36
N GLY A 27 -33.92 -6.30 -28.26
CA GLY A 27 -32.55 -6.00 -27.83
C GLY A 27 -31.95 -7.22 -27.15
N ARG A 28 -31.80 -8.35 -27.86
CA ARG A 28 -31.02 -9.49 -27.34
C ARG A 28 -29.57 -9.05 -27.44
N ALA A 29 -29.09 -8.40 -26.38
CA ALA A 29 -27.68 -8.18 -26.14
C ALA A 29 -26.99 -9.54 -26.35
N GLN A 30 -26.31 -9.68 -27.49
CA GLN A 30 -25.30 -10.68 -27.65
C GLN A 30 -24.26 -10.33 -26.58
N ALA A 31 -24.34 -11.04 -25.46
CA ALA A 31 -23.26 -11.09 -24.49
C ALA A 31 -22.05 -11.57 -25.29
N ALA A 32 -21.19 -10.61 -25.66
CA ALA A 32 -19.91 -10.90 -26.26
C ALA A 32 -19.24 -11.89 -25.31
N ALA A 33 -19.01 -13.11 -25.81
CA ALA A 33 -18.23 -14.11 -25.11
C ALA A 33 -16.96 -13.42 -24.57
N PRO A 34 -16.53 -13.68 -23.33
CA PRO A 34 -15.29 -13.11 -22.81
C PRO A 34 -14.21 -13.49 -23.80
N LYS A 35 -13.62 -12.49 -24.47
CA LYS A 35 -12.46 -12.68 -25.33
C LYS A 35 -11.47 -13.48 -24.49
N LYS A 36 -11.18 -14.73 -24.89
CA LYS A 36 -10.17 -15.57 -24.24
C LYS A 36 -8.94 -14.68 -24.06
N GLY A 37 -8.64 -14.36 -22.80
CA GLY A 37 -7.49 -13.53 -22.47
C GLY A 37 -6.27 -14.15 -23.11
N LYS A 38 -5.64 -13.41 -24.02
CA LYS A 38 -4.36 -13.79 -24.59
C LYS A 38 -3.35 -13.88 -23.44
N GLU A 39 -2.51 -14.90 -23.53
CA GLU A 39 -1.31 -15.15 -22.74
C GLU A 39 -1.55 -15.54 -21.27
N ALA A 40 -1.92 -16.81 -21.08
CA ALA A 40 -1.41 -17.52 -19.92
C ALA A 40 0.11 -17.52 -20.05
N TRP A 41 0.80 -16.81 -19.16
CA TRP A 41 2.25 -16.81 -19.11
C TRP A 41 2.72 -18.25 -18.91
N ASP A 42 3.70 -18.70 -19.68
CA ASP A 42 4.26 -20.03 -19.51
C ASP A 42 4.93 -20.08 -18.13
N THR A 43 4.35 -20.90 -17.24
CA THR A 43 4.90 -21.14 -15.91
C THR A 43 6.33 -21.68 -15.96
N GLY A 44 6.73 -22.32 -17.07
CA GLY A 44 8.09 -22.76 -17.33
C GLY A 44 9.06 -21.59 -17.57
N GLU A 45 8.65 -20.57 -18.33
CA GLU A 45 9.47 -19.38 -18.60
C GLU A 45 9.72 -18.56 -17.33
N ILE A 46 8.67 -18.32 -16.52
CA ILE A 46 8.81 -17.61 -15.24
C ILE A 46 9.66 -18.42 -14.27
N GLY A 47 9.47 -19.74 -14.20
CA GLY A 47 10.30 -20.62 -13.36
C GLY A 47 11.79 -20.54 -13.73
N GLY A 48 12.10 -20.53 -15.03
CA GLY A 48 13.48 -20.34 -15.52
C GLY A 48 14.08 -18.99 -15.12
N ILE A 49 13.30 -17.90 -15.21
CA ILE A 49 13.75 -16.57 -14.79
C ILE A 49 14.02 -16.54 -13.28
N VAL A 50 13.14 -17.14 -12.46
CA VAL A 50 13.33 -17.22 -11.00
C VAL A 50 14.64 -17.93 -10.67
N SER A 51 14.88 -19.12 -11.25
CA SER A 51 16.12 -19.85 -11.01
C SER A 51 17.37 -19.10 -11.48
N ALA A 52 17.29 -18.38 -12.60
CA ALA A 52 18.40 -17.56 -13.08
C ALA A 52 18.69 -16.38 -12.11
N VAL A 53 17.65 -15.70 -11.61
CA VAL A 53 17.80 -14.62 -10.63
C VAL A 53 18.35 -15.14 -9.31
N GLU A 54 17.90 -16.29 -8.83
CA GLU A 54 18.44 -16.95 -7.63
C GLU A 54 19.92 -17.29 -7.80
N GLN A 55 20.33 -17.82 -8.96
CA GLN A 55 21.73 -18.11 -9.24
C GLN A 55 22.59 -16.83 -9.25
N MET A 56 22.14 -15.78 -9.94
CA MET A 56 22.85 -14.50 -9.98
C MET A 56 22.97 -13.86 -8.60
N LEU A 57 21.91 -13.94 -7.77
CA LEU A 57 21.94 -13.46 -6.38
C LEU A 57 22.94 -14.25 -5.54
N ASN A 58 22.93 -15.59 -5.63
CA ASN A 58 23.84 -16.42 -4.86
C ASN A 58 25.31 -16.20 -5.25
N GLU A 59 25.59 -16.02 -6.55
CA GLU A 59 26.93 -15.68 -7.05
C GLU A 59 27.36 -14.29 -6.57
N PHE A 60 26.46 -13.30 -6.60
CA PHE A 60 26.76 -11.96 -6.11
C PHE A 60 27.05 -11.97 -4.60
N MET A 61 26.21 -12.66 -3.82
CA MET A 61 26.37 -12.78 -2.37
C MET A 61 27.68 -13.47 -2.00
N SER A 62 28.06 -14.55 -2.68
CA SER A 62 29.32 -15.26 -2.38
C SER A 62 30.57 -14.49 -2.78
N ALA A 63 30.48 -13.60 -3.78
CA ALA A 63 31.61 -12.83 -4.28
C ALA A 63 31.83 -11.47 -3.57
N HIS A 64 30.76 -10.84 -3.05
CA HIS A 64 30.82 -9.45 -2.56
C HIS A 64 30.30 -9.25 -1.14
N VAL A 65 29.66 -10.24 -0.53
CA VAL A 65 29.10 -10.14 0.82
C VAL A 65 29.83 -11.13 1.72
N ASP A 66 30.90 -10.67 2.35
CA ASP A 66 31.50 -11.40 3.48
C ASP A 66 30.50 -11.42 4.65
N ASP A 67 30.42 -12.51 5.42
CA ASP A 67 29.49 -12.61 6.56
C ASP A 67 29.67 -11.47 7.59
N ASP A 68 30.86 -10.85 7.64
CA ASP A 68 31.17 -9.70 8.49
C ASP A 68 30.70 -8.34 7.93
N SER A 69 30.19 -8.31 6.68
CA SER A 69 29.65 -7.09 6.04
C SER A 69 28.18 -6.81 6.39
N ALA A 70 27.53 -7.71 7.13
CA ALA A 70 26.15 -7.57 7.58
C ALA A 70 26.01 -6.52 8.69
N MET A 71 26.03 -5.24 8.31
CA MET A 71 25.89 -4.13 9.25
C MET A 71 24.52 -4.12 9.93
N THR A 72 24.50 -4.01 11.26
CA THR A 72 23.30 -3.76 12.03
C THR A 72 22.71 -2.38 11.72
N GLY A 73 21.42 -2.19 12.01
CA GLY A 73 20.77 -0.87 11.84
C GLY A 73 21.47 0.27 12.60
N ARG A 74 22.12 -0.02 13.74
CA ARG A 74 22.89 0.97 14.51
C ARG A 74 24.23 1.29 13.88
N GLU A 75 24.90 0.31 13.28
CA GLU A 75 26.16 0.51 12.58
C GLU A 75 25.95 1.30 11.29
N ARG A 76 24.86 1.05 10.56
CA ARG A 76 24.47 1.86 9.40
C ARG A 76 24.27 3.34 9.73
N LEU A 77 23.71 3.64 10.89
CA LEU A 77 23.53 5.03 11.37
C LEU A 77 24.86 5.72 11.73
N ARG A 78 25.92 4.96 12.00
CA ARG A 78 27.25 5.50 12.33
C ARG A 78 28.10 5.78 11.09
N LEU A 79 27.70 5.29 9.92
CA LEU A 79 28.40 5.59 8.68
C LEU A 79 28.22 7.07 8.33
N PHE A 80 29.32 7.81 8.33
CA PHE A 80 29.34 9.20 7.89
C PHE A 80 29.00 9.27 6.41
N GLY A 81 27.88 9.92 6.09
CA GLY A 81 27.49 10.16 4.72
C GLY A 81 27.04 8.94 3.93
N ALA A 82 26.61 7.87 4.60
CA ALA A 82 26.05 6.69 3.94
C ALA A 82 24.90 7.05 3.01
N GLY A 83 25.03 6.63 1.75
CA GLY A 83 24.00 6.73 0.72
C GLY A 83 24.34 7.68 -0.42
N VAL A 84 23.55 7.56 -1.49
CA VAL A 84 23.71 8.30 -2.76
C VAL A 84 23.66 9.83 -2.57
N ARG A 85 23.13 10.32 -1.44
CA ARG A 85 22.96 11.75 -1.16
C ARG A 85 24.26 12.55 -1.24
N ASN A 86 25.39 11.96 -0.85
CA ASN A 86 26.68 12.65 -0.85
C ASN A 86 27.53 12.32 -2.08
N TYR A 87 26.99 11.61 -3.07
CA TYR A 87 27.75 11.23 -4.26
C TYR A 87 28.32 12.44 -5.02
N GLY A 88 27.53 13.51 -5.19
CA GLY A 88 28.02 14.72 -5.84
C GLY A 88 29.18 15.41 -5.11
N PHE A 89 29.29 15.25 -3.79
CA PHE A 89 30.47 15.70 -3.04
C PHE A 89 31.69 14.82 -3.34
N ILE A 90 31.51 13.50 -3.36
CA ILE A 90 32.57 12.52 -3.65
C ILE A 90 33.12 12.74 -5.07
N GLU A 91 32.25 12.86 -6.05
CA GLU A 91 32.61 13.13 -7.45
C GLU A 91 33.35 14.47 -7.58
N LYS A 92 32.86 15.52 -6.92
CA LYS A 92 33.53 16.82 -6.97
C LYS A 92 34.89 16.82 -6.27
N ALA A 93 35.01 16.11 -5.15
CA ALA A 93 36.28 15.94 -4.45
C ALA A 93 37.28 15.19 -5.33
N TRP A 94 36.84 14.16 -6.04
CA TRP A 94 37.66 13.44 -7.03
C TRP A 94 38.14 14.35 -8.15
N ASP A 95 37.25 15.13 -8.76
CA ASP A 95 37.63 16.08 -9.81
C ASP A 95 38.71 17.06 -9.34
N ILE A 96 38.55 17.62 -8.13
CA ILE A 96 39.51 18.55 -7.55
C ILE A 96 40.87 17.89 -7.33
N VAL A 97 40.90 16.68 -6.76
CA VAL A 97 42.14 15.94 -6.50
C VAL A 97 42.82 15.51 -7.80
N ARG A 98 42.04 15.10 -8.80
CA ARG A 98 42.54 14.72 -10.13
C ARG A 98 43.16 15.91 -10.86
N GLU A 99 42.52 17.07 -10.81
CA GLU A 99 43.03 18.30 -11.43
C GLU A 99 44.19 18.93 -10.64
N ASN A 100 44.22 18.74 -9.32
CA ASN A 100 45.19 19.35 -8.43
C ASN A 100 45.76 18.34 -7.41
N PRO A 101 46.65 17.43 -7.84
CA PRO A 101 47.18 16.38 -6.97
C PRO A 101 47.95 16.92 -5.75
N GLN A 102 48.44 18.17 -5.81
CA GLN A 102 49.15 18.83 -4.71
C GLN A 102 48.30 19.07 -3.47
N PHE A 103 46.97 19.06 -3.59
CA PHE A 103 46.06 19.20 -2.45
C PHE A 103 45.63 17.86 -1.85
N ALA A 104 46.06 16.73 -2.43
CA ALA A 104 45.84 15.42 -1.84
C ALA A 104 46.70 15.25 -0.58
N PRO A 105 46.16 14.68 0.52
CA PRO A 105 46.96 14.29 1.68
C PRO A 105 48.08 13.33 1.28
N SER A 106 49.22 13.34 1.98
CA SER A 106 50.38 12.50 1.65
C SER A 106 50.12 10.99 1.71
N GLN A 107 49.10 10.57 2.47
CA GLN A 107 48.68 9.18 2.61
C GLN A 107 47.54 8.80 1.65
N PHE A 108 47.07 9.74 0.83
CA PHE A 108 45.92 9.53 -0.04
C PHE A 108 46.33 8.89 -1.36
N ASP A 109 45.77 7.71 -1.65
CA ASP A 109 45.98 7.03 -2.92
C ASP A 109 44.91 7.47 -3.94
N VAL A 110 45.35 8.32 -4.87
CA VAL A 110 44.52 8.87 -5.95
C VAL A 110 44.05 7.75 -6.89
N ALA A 111 44.89 6.75 -7.17
CA ALA A 111 44.53 5.68 -8.09
C ALA A 111 43.47 4.76 -7.47
N GLN A 112 43.64 4.39 -6.21
CA GLN A 112 42.67 3.58 -5.49
C GLN A 112 41.33 4.28 -5.36
N PHE A 113 41.33 5.57 -5.01
CA PHE A 113 40.08 6.33 -4.86
C PHE A 113 39.29 6.44 -6.18
N GLY A 114 39.97 6.56 -7.32
CA GLY A 114 39.32 6.52 -8.64
C GLY A 114 38.63 5.17 -8.89
N ALA A 115 39.32 4.06 -8.62
CA ALA A 115 38.76 2.71 -8.76
C ALA A 115 37.56 2.46 -7.83
N ASP A 116 37.60 3.00 -6.61
CA ASP A 116 36.51 2.90 -5.65
C ASP A 116 35.25 3.67 -6.12
N ILE A 117 35.44 4.84 -6.76
CA ILE A 117 34.33 5.62 -7.34
C ILE A 117 33.68 4.88 -8.51
N GLU A 118 34.49 4.31 -9.41
CA GLU A 118 33.98 3.51 -10.52
C GLU A 118 33.19 2.30 -10.02
N SER A 119 33.73 1.58 -9.03
CA SER A 119 33.06 0.45 -8.39
C SER A 119 31.74 0.89 -7.75
N PHE A 120 31.73 2.02 -7.04
CA PHE A 120 30.52 2.59 -6.44
C PHE A 120 29.46 2.95 -7.50
N ASP A 121 29.86 3.53 -8.63
CA ASP A 121 28.91 3.85 -9.71
C ASP A 121 28.33 2.57 -10.34
N MET A 122 29.12 1.51 -10.50
CA MET A 122 28.60 0.20 -10.95
C MET A 122 27.56 -0.36 -9.97
N PHE A 123 27.81 -0.30 -8.66
CA PHE A 123 26.81 -0.70 -7.65
C PHE A 123 25.56 0.16 -7.71
N ARG A 124 25.70 1.46 -7.94
CA ARG A 124 24.57 2.38 -8.09
C ARG A 124 23.72 2.05 -9.33
N GLN A 125 24.36 1.77 -10.46
CA GLN A 125 23.67 1.34 -11.68
C GLN A 125 22.94 0.01 -11.47
N LEU A 126 23.59 -0.96 -10.82
CA LEU A 126 22.98 -2.24 -10.45
C LEU A 126 21.75 -2.04 -9.55
N TYR A 127 21.86 -1.18 -8.54
CA TYR A 127 20.75 -0.85 -7.65
C TYR A 127 19.53 -0.31 -8.42
N PHE A 128 19.73 0.63 -9.34
CA PHE A 128 18.62 1.17 -10.15
C PHE A 128 18.01 0.13 -11.09
N LEU A 129 18.82 -0.78 -11.64
CA LEU A 129 18.31 -1.89 -12.45
C LEU A 129 17.44 -2.84 -11.62
N LEU A 130 17.87 -3.16 -10.40
CA LEU A 130 17.11 -3.99 -9.47
C LEU A 130 15.82 -3.31 -9.01
N GLU A 131 15.84 -2.00 -8.74
CA GLU A 131 14.64 -1.22 -8.40
C GLU A 131 13.61 -1.26 -9.54
N LYS A 132 14.07 -1.03 -10.77
CA LYS A 132 13.20 -1.13 -11.96
C LYS A 132 12.66 -2.54 -12.15
N PHE A 133 13.50 -3.57 -11.96
CA PHE A 133 13.07 -4.96 -12.04
C PHE A 133 11.99 -5.27 -11.00
N LEU A 134 12.20 -4.85 -9.75
CA LEU A 134 11.24 -5.01 -8.66
C LEU A 134 9.91 -4.31 -8.98
N GLN A 135 9.95 -3.11 -9.55
CA GLN A 135 8.75 -2.38 -9.97
C GLN A 135 7.95 -3.19 -11.00
N VAL A 136 8.60 -3.69 -12.07
CA VAL A 136 7.94 -4.47 -13.12
C VAL A 136 7.34 -5.76 -12.56
N VAL A 137 8.08 -6.47 -11.71
CA VAL A 137 7.59 -7.70 -11.06
C VAL A 137 6.38 -7.41 -10.18
N ASN A 138 6.41 -6.32 -9.41
CA ASN A 138 5.30 -5.92 -8.54
C ASN A 138 4.05 -5.55 -9.36
N GLU A 139 4.21 -4.79 -10.44
CA GLU A 139 3.11 -4.45 -11.36
C GLU A 139 2.49 -5.70 -12.00
N ALA A 140 3.31 -6.66 -12.41
CA ALA A 140 2.85 -7.95 -12.94
C ALA A 140 2.10 -8.77 -11.88
N MET A 141 2.62 -8.84 -10.65
CA MET A 141 2.00 -9.54 -9.52
C MET A 141 0.63 -8.93 -9.18
N LEU A 142 0.54 -7.60 -9.09
CA LEU A 142 -0.71 -6.89 -8.82
C LEU A 142 -1.75 -7.15 -9.91
N THR A 143 -1.37 -7.02 -11.18
CA THR A 143 -2.27 -7.29 -12.31
C THR A 143 -2.77 -8.73 -12.29
N ARG A 144 -1.89 -9.70 -12.00
CA ARG A 144 -2.25 -11.11 -11.96
C ARG A 144 -3.14 -11.44 -10.76
N SER A 145 -2.82 -10.90 -9.60
CA SER A 145 -3.60 -11.09 -8.38
C SER A 145 -5.02 -10.52 -8.52
N ASP A 146 -5.21 -9.37 -9.17
CA ASP A 146 -6.55 -8.84 -9.46
C ASP A 146 -7.33 -9.80 -10.38
N ALA A 147 -6.71 -10.30 -11.44
CA ALA A 147 -7.34 -11.27 -12.33
C ALA A 147 -7.75 -12.56 -11.59
N LEU A 148 -6.86 -13.13 -10.79
CA LEU A 148 -7.13 -14.32 -9.97
C LEU A 148 -8.23 -14.06 -8.93
N PHE A 149 -8.20 -12.88 -8.30
CA PHE A 149 -9.20 -12.50 -7.32
C PHE A 149 -10.59 -12.36 -7.95
N ARG A 150 -10.69 -11.79 -9.16
CA ARG A 150 -11.95 -11.72 -9.92
C ARG A 150 -12.51 -13.11 -10.26
N GLU A 151 -11.66 -14.05 -10.66
CA GLU A 151 -12.09 -15.44 -10.91
C GLU A 151 -12.51 -16.14 -9.60
N ALA A 152 -11.75 -15.95 -8.52
CA ALA A 152 -12.12 -16.45 -7.20
C ALA A 152 -13.46 -15.89 -6.72
N LEU A 153 -13.76 -14.61 -6.99
CA LEU A 153 -15.06 -14.01 -6.71
C LEU A 153 -16.19 -14.64 -7.52
N ARG A 154 -15.96 -15.05 -8.77
CA ARG A 154 -16.96 -15.80 -9.55
C ARG A 154 -17.27 -17.14 -8.90
N VAL A 155 -16.25 -17.87 -8.46
CA VAL A 155 -16.43 -19.15 -7.73
C VAL A 155 -17.20 -18.91 -6.43
N TYR A 156 -16.84 -17.88 -5.66
CA TYR A 156 -17.55 -17.51 -4.44
C TYR A 156 -19.03 -17.19 -4.70
N ASN A 157 -19.33 -16.37 -5.71
CA ASN A 157 -20.71 -16.01 -6.06
C ASN A 157 -21.52 -17.21 -6.55
N ASN A 158 -20.90 -18.09 -7.33
CA ASN A 158 -21.55 -19.33 -7.78
C ASN A 158 -21.88 -20.26 -6.60
N LEU A 159 -20.94 -20.45 -5.66
CA LEU A 159 -21.18 -21.21 -4.43
C LEU A 159 -22.28 -20.58 -3.56
N ARG A 160 -22.35 -19.25 -3.51
CA ARG A 160 -23.43 -18.52 -2.82
C ARG A 160 -24.80 -18.78 -3.45
N GLU A 161 -24.88 -18.79 -4.77
CA GLU A 161 -26.12 -19.12 -5.50
C GLU A 161 -26.53 -20.57 -5.31
N MET A 162 -25.58 -21.51 -5.37
CA MET A 162 -25.83 -22.93 -5.13
C MET A 162 -26.27 -23.23 -3.69
N SER A 163 -25.67 -22.55 -2.70
CA SER A 163 -26.09 -22.61 -1.30
C SER A 163 -27.55 -22.15 -1.14
N ARG A 164 -27.93 -21.03 -1.77
CA ARG A 164 -29.32 -20.53 -1.77
C ARG A 164 -30.29 -21.50 -2.46
N GLY A 165 -29.85 -22.14 -3.53
CA GLY A 165 -30.56 -23.21 -4.23
C GLY A 165 -30.62 -24.54 -3.48
N ARG A 166 -30.03 -24.62 -2.27
CA ARG A 166 -29.95 -25.84 -1.43
C ARG A 166 -29.28 -27.02 -2.13
N VAL A 167 -28.31 -26.76 -3.00
CA VAL A 167 -27.49 -27.81 -3.61
C VAL A 167 -26.69 -28.51 -2.51
N PRO A 168 -26.74 -29.86 -2.42
CA PRO A 168 -26.03 -30.60 -1.38
C PRO A 168 -24.52 -30.35 -1.46
N GLY A 169 -23.89 -30.09 -0.31
CA GLY A 169 -22.45 -29.81 -0.21
C GLY A 169 -22.01 -28.38 -0.53
N ALA A 170 -22.86 -27.51 -1.09
CA ALA A 170 -22.49 -26.13 -1.42
C ALA A 170 -22.40 -25.21 -0.18
N GLU A 171 -23.27 -25.41 0.81
CA GLU A 171 -23.33 -24.62 2.06
C GLU A 171 -22.00 -24.62 2.87
N PRO A 172 -21.38 -25.77 3.17
CA PRO A 172 -20.11 -25.79 3.92
C PRO A 172 -18.96 -25.12 3.13
N LEU A 173 -18.92 -25.30 1.81
CA LEU A 173 -17.90 -24.67 0.95
C LEU A 173 -18.07 -23.14 0.88
N TYR A 174 -19.31 -22.66 0.77
CA TYR A 174 -19.61 -21.23 0.83
C TYR A 174 -19.22 -20.62 2.18
N ARG A 175 -19.51 -21.31 3.30
CA ARG A 175 -19.13 -20.84 4.65
C ARG A 175 -17.61 -20.77 4.83
N ALA A 176 -16.86 -21.71 4.26
CA ALA A 176 -15.40 -21.69 4.28
C ALA A 176 -14.85 -20.44 3.58
N LEU A 177 -15.43 -20.01 2.45
CA LEU A 177 -14.99 -18.78 1.78
C LEU A 177 -15.52 -17.50 2.44
N LEU A 178 -16.70 -17.57 3.06
CA LEU A 178 -17.30 -16.42 3.75
C LEU A 178 -16.40 -15.85 4.86
N GLN A 179 -15.54 -16.67 5.47
CA GLN A 179 -14.62 -16.23 6.53
C GLN A 179 -13.68 -15.10 6.08
N PHE A 180 -13.30 -15.06 4.80
CA PHE A 180 -12.40 -14.05 4.25
C PHE A 180 -13.09 -12.67 4.06
N PHE A 181 -14.42 -12.65 4.03
CA PHE A 181 -15.22 -11.41 3.89
C PHE A 181 -15.84 -10.95 5.20
N ARG A 182 -15.70 -11.72 6.28
CA ARG A 182 -16.10 -11.27 7.61
C ARG A 182 -15.19 -10.12 8.02
N ARG A 183 -15.71 -8.90 7.96
CA ARG A 183 -15.06 -7.75 8.60
C ARG A 183 -14.81 -8.12 10.05
N ARG A 184 -13.54 -8.10 10.49
CA ARG A 184 -13.24 -8.04 11.92
C ARG A 184 -13.96 -6.79 12.43
N ARG A 185 -15.06 -6.96 13.15
CA ARG A 185 -15.51 -5.90 14.05
C ARG A 185 -14.31 -5.68 14.96
N THR A 186 -13.77 -4.47 14.94
CA THR A 186 -12.80 -4.01 15.94
C THR A 186 -13.31 -4.49 17.30
N ALA A 187 -12.46 -5.22 18.01
CA ALA A 187 -12.76 -5.97 19.22
C ALA A 187 -13.98 -5.44 19.99
N GLU A 188 -15.04 -6.25 20.03
CA GLU A 188 -15.99 -6.22 21.14
C GLU A 188 -15.13 -6.47 22.39
N MET A 189 -15.15 -5.51 23.33
CA MET A 189 -14.29 -5.48 24.50
C MET A 189 -14.30 -6.83 25.22
N VAL A 190 -13.11 -7.43 25.39
CA VAL A 190 -12.94 -8.48 26.38
C VAL A 190 -12.83 -7.77 27.73
N GLU A 191 -13.85 -7.92 28.57
CA GLU A 191 -13.90 -7.35 29.91
C GLU A 191 -12.64 -7.79 30.69
N GLY A 192 -11.71 -6.86 30.94
CA GLY A 192 -10.53 -7.08 31.79
C GLY A 192 -9.15 -7.06 31.12
N GLU A 193 -9.02 -6.78 29.82
CA GLU A 193 -7.70 -6.64 29.18
C GLU A 193 -7.23 -5.18 29.17
N GLU A 194 -6.00 -4.91 29.62
CA GLU A 194 -5.45 -3.54 29.62
C GLU A 194 -5.38 -3.00 28.17
N PRO A 195 -5.84 -1.77 27.92
CA PRO A 195 -5.92 -1.22 26.57
C PRO A 195 -4.53 -1.10 25.94
N THR A 196 -4.42 -1.51 24.68
CA THR A 196 -3.17 -1.36 23.91
C THR A 196 -2.85 0.12 23.69
N ILE A 197 -1.56 0.49 23.61
CA ILE A 197 -1.12 1.89 23.36
C ILE A 197 -1.84 2.55 22.17
N LYS A 198 -2.02 1.82 21.06
CA LYS A 198 -2.73 2.32 19.87
C LYS A 198 -4.22 2.56 20.10
N GLN A 199 -4.83 1.86 21.06
CA GLN A 199 -6.22 2.05 21.45
C GLN A 199 -6.35 3.31 22.31
N LEU A 200 -5.45 3.49 23.28
CA LEU A 200 -5.37 4.71 24.08
C LEU A 200 -5.18 5.97 23.21
N GLU A 201 -4.28 5.92 22.22
CA GLU A 201 -4.09 7.05 21.28
C GLU A 201 -5.35 7.36 20.45
N ARG A 202 -6.07 6.31 20.03
CA ARG A 202 -7.31 6.47 19.26
C ARG A 202 -8.42 7.07 20.13
N ASP A 203 -8.59 6.59 21.35
CA ASP A 203 -9.66 7.03 22.24
C ASP A 203 -9.35 8.41 22.83
N PHE A 204 -8.07 8.71 23.11
CA PHE A 204 -7.59 10.06 23.41
C PHE A 204 -7.93 11.08 22.31
N ASN A 205 -7.68 10.73 21.03
CA ASN A 205 -8.02 11.61 19.92
C ASN A 205 -9.53 11.82 19.76
N LYS A 206 -10.36 10.80 20.05
CA LYS A 206 -11.82 10.96 20.05
C LYS A 206 -12.30 11.90 21.17
N LEU A 207 -11.70 11.80 22.35
CA LEU A 207 -12.02 12.65 23.50
C LEU A 207 -11.66 14.12 23.23
N ILE A 208 -10.46 14.39 22.69
CA ILE A 208 -10.05 15.77 22.34
C ILE A 208 -10.98 16.37 21.28
N HIS A 209 -11.46 15.56 20.33
CA HIS A 209 -12.30 16.03 19.23
C HIS A 209 -13.81 15.98 19.54
N GLY A 210 -14.19 15.67 20.79
CA GLY A 210 -15.59 15.67 21.23
C GLY A 210 -16.45 14.58 20.59
N HIS A 211 -15.82 13.50 20.11
CA HIS A 211 -16.51 12.35 19.51
C HIS A 211 -16.89 11.28 20.53
N ALA A 212 -16.46 11.41 21.78
CA ALA A 212 -16.80 10.55 22.90
C ALA A 212 -16.76 11.34 24.21
N ASP A 213 -17.63 10.96 25.17
CA ASP A 213 -17.63 11.51 26.53
C ASP A 213 -16.76 10.62 27.43
N GLY A 214 -15.86 11.22 28.21
CA GLY A 214 -14.98 10.51 29.14
C GLY A 214 -14.02 11.44 29.88
N GLU A 215 -13.42 10.94 30.95
CA GLU A 215 -12.47 11.67 31.79
C GLU A 215 -11.04 11.17 31.55
N ILE A 216 -10.12 12.12 31.33
CA ILE A 216 -8.69 11.84 31.10
C ILE A 216 -7.94 12.11 32.40
N GLU A 217 -7.57 11.06 33.13
CA GLU A 217 -6.68 11.18 34.27
C GLU A 217 -5.22 11.04 33.83
N VAL A 218 -4.49 12.16 33.83
CA VAL A 218 -3.04 12.18 33.57
C VAL A 218 -2.31 12.00 34.90
N VAL A 219 -1.94 10.77 35.24
CA VAL A 219 -1.17 10.48 36.45
C VAL A 219 0.33 10.47 36.09
N SER A 220 1.09 11.34 36.75
CA SER A 220 2.54 11.39 36.63
C SER A 220 3.18 10.48 37.68
N GLU A 221 3.85 9.39 37.27
CA GLU A 221 4.49 8.45 38.22
C GLU A 221 5.61 9.09 39.06
N LYS A 222 6.19 10.22 38.61
CA LYS A 222 7.21 10.98 39.34
C LYS A 222 6.96 12.48 39.17
N PRO A 223 6.36 13.18 40.15
CA PRO A 223 5.90 14.56 39.98
C PRO A 223 7.02 15.63 39.92
N ARG A 224 8.31 15.25 40.02
CA ARG A 224 9.43 16.20 40.17
C ARG A 224 10.58 16.10 39.16
N VAL A 225 10.41 15.42 38.02
CA VAL A 225 11.47 15.39 37.00
C VAL A 225 10.88 15.62 35.60
N SER A 226 11.54 16.48 34.81
CA SER A 226 11.16 16.91 33.45
C SER A 226 11.09 15.80 32.39
N GLY A 227 11.18 14.53 32.79
CA GLY A 227 11.13 13.35 31.92
C GLY A 227 10.23 12.24 32.46
N GLY A 228 9.16 12.57 33.20
CA GLY A 228 8.20 11.58 33.69
C GLY A 228 7.41 10.91 32.56
N VAL A 229 7.37 9.57 32.58
CA VAL A 229 6.47 8.77 31.73
C VAL A 229 5.04 9.06 32.19
N ARG A 230 4.17 9.46 31.24
CA ARG A 230 2.78 9.81 31.50
C ARG A 230 1.93 8.55 31.34
N LYS A 231 1.25 8.13 32.41
CA LYS A 231 0.24 7.07 32.31
C LYS A 231 -1.12 7.75 32.10
N VAL A 232 -1.68 7.60 30.91
CA VAL A 232 -3.03 8.07 30.59
C VAL A 232 -3.98 6.95 30.94
N VAL A 233 -4.81 7.16 31.97
CA VAL A 233 -5.86 6.22 32.35
C VAL A 233 -7.18 6.71 31.75
N ASP A 234 -7.80 5.86 30.93
CA ASP A 234 -9.07 6.14 30.28
C ASP A 234 -10.23 5.60 31.14
N LYS A 235 -11.18 6.47 31.51
CA LYS A 235 -12.45 6.10 32.18
C LYS A 235 -13.65 6.40 31.28
N VAL A 236 -13.61 6.00 30.01
CA VAL A 236 -14.78 6.08 29.13
C VAL A 236 -15.84 5.06 29.58
N GLN A 237 -16.94 5.55 30.17
CA GLN A 237 -18.15 4.76 30.40
C GLN A 237 -18.87 4.53 29.08
N THR A 238 -18.48 3.48 28.35
CA THR A 238 -19.25 3.01 27.18
C THR A 238 -20.33 2.05 27.64
N GLY A 239 -21.44 2.61 28.11
CA GLY A 239 -22.61 1.82 28.50
C GLY A 239 -23.84 2.70 28.68
N ARG A 240 -24.87 2.44 27.86
CA ARG A 240 -26.21 3.01 28.04
C ARG A 240 -26.83 2.35 29.28
N ALA A 241 -26.52 2.84 30.48
CA ALA A 241 -27.14 2.39 31.73
C ALA A 241 -27.68 3.60 32.50
N VAL A 242 -29.01 3.71 32.49
CA VAL A 242 -29.81 4.64 33.29
C VAL A 242 -29.85 4.13 34.74
N VAL A 243 -29.32 4.88 35.71
CA VAL A 243 -29.69 4.86 37.15
C VAL A 243 -29.26 6.22 37.74
N LYS A 244 -30.15 7.23 37.92
CA LYS A 244 -30.98 7.54 39.11
C LYS A 244 -30.34 7.20 40.46
N GLU A 245 -29.64 8.14 41.09
CA GLU A 245 -30.01 8.75 42.39
C GLU A 245 -28.87 9.60 42.97
N THR A 246 -29.24 10.81 43.38
CA THR A 246 -28.51 11.71 44.26
C THR A 246 -28.45 11.13 45.68
N ALA A 247 -27.25 11.04 46.25
CA ALA A 247 -27.05 11.03 47.70
C ALA A 247 -25.89 11.97 48.03
N GLN A 248 -26.23 13.15 48.55
CA GLN A 248 -25.31 13.97 49.34
C GLN A 248 -25.18 13.29 50.71
N ALA A 249 -23.95 13.05 51.15
CA ALA A 249 -23.67 12.78 52.55
C ALA A 249 -22.70 13.85 53.05
N GLU A 250 -23.15 14.53 54.10
CA GLU A 250 -22.41 15.52 54.89
C GLU A 250 -21.12 14.91 55.45
N ILE A 251 -20.08 15.75 55.52
CA ILE A 251 -18.98 15.53 56.45
C ILE A 251 -19.11 16.62 57.51
N ASP A 252 -19.47 16.18 58.72
CA ASP A 252 -19.43 16.96 59.95
C ASP A 252 -18.00 17.46 60.23
N LYS A 253 -17.94 18.63 60.86
CA LYS A 253 -16.72 19.43 61.13
C LYS A 253 -15.65 18.72 61.94
#